data_AF-A0A842QPH9-F1
#
_entry.id   AF-A0A842QPH9-F1
#
_cell.length_a   1.000
_cell.length_b   1.000
_cell.length_c   1.000
_cell.angle_alpha   90.00
_cell.angle_beta   90.00
_cell.angle_gamma   90.00
#
_symmetry.space_group_name_H-M   'P 1'
#
loop_
_entity.id
_entity.type
_entity.pdbx_description
1 polymer ?
#
loop_
_entity_poly.entity_id
_entity_poly.type
_entity_poly.pdbx_seq_one_letter_code
_entity_poly.pdbx_strand_id
1 'polypeptide(L)'
;MISSKIKLKVQTVKAVKDPEKREAFQIDFVEVRSKPPMVMMSNPEVPEEINQMVVQVTKSFQGMMPGTQENTYEQRKLTMILTGEELESLNLKPYPNQLYELVISNKSLDFKQL
;
A
#
# COMPACT_ATOMS: atom_id res chain seq x y z
N MET A 1 -1.51 -14.83 20.32
CA MET A 1 -2.56 -13.92 19.80
C MET A 1 -2.03 -13.33 18.50
N ILE A 2 -2.85 -13.29 17.45
CA ILE A 2 -2.44 -12.81 16.13
C ILE A 2 -2.69 -11.30 16.09
N SER A 3 -1.63 -10.49 16.03
CA SER A 3 -1.70 -9.06 15.76
C SER A 3 -1.06 -8.78 14.41
N SER A 4 -1.74 -8.04 13.54
CA SER A 4 -1.19 -7.64 12.24
C SER A 4 -0.77 -6.17 12.29
N LYS A 5 0.43 -5.88 11.79
CA LYS A 5 0.92 -4.51 11.62
C LYS A 5 0.97 -4.19 10.13
N ILE A 6 0.35 -3.08 9.74
CA ILE A 6 0.24 -2.68 8.34
C ILE A 6 0.74 -1.26 8.21
N LYS A 7 1.68 -1.03 7.29
CA LYS A 7 2.15 0.31 6.94
C LYS A 7 1.20 0.93 5.92
N LEU A 8 0.49 1.96 6.36
CA LEU A 8 -0.44 2.73 5.55
C LEU A 8 0.20 4.05 5.12
N LYS A 9 -0.16 4.52 3.93
CA LYS A 9 0.09 5.86 3.42
C LYS A 9 -1.24 6.54 3.15
N VAL A 10 -1.38 7.80 3.54
CA VAL A 10 -2.53 8.62 3.16
C VAL A 10 -2.43 8.97 1.68
N GLN A 11 -3.37 8.48 0.89
CA GLN A 11 -3.45 8.73 -0.55
C GLN A 11 -4.16 10.04 -0.86
N THR A 12 -5.32 10.25 -0.24
CA THR A 12 -6.17 11.42 -0.47
C THR A 12 -6.89 11.81 0.81
N VAL A 13 -7.06 13.12 1.01
CA VAL A 13 -7.88 13.72 2.06
C VAL A 13 -8.83 14.70 1.37
N LYS A 14 -10.13 14.54 1.57
CA LYS A 14 -11.16 15.37 0.95
C LYS A 14 -12.17 15.80 2.00
N ALA A 15 -12.52 17.08 2.02
CA ALA A 15 -13.66 17.55 2.80
C ALA A 15 -14.96 17.09 2.12
N VAL A 16 -15.84 16.46 2.88
CA VAL A 16 -17.14 15.95 2.45
C VAL A 16 -18.20 16.32 3.49
N LYS A 17 -19.46 16.26 3.09
CA LYS A 17 -20.58 16.36 4.04
C LYS A 17 -21.18 14.99 4.24
N ASP A 18 -21.39 14.61 5.49
CA ASP A 18 -22.09 13.36 5.80
C ASP A 18 -23.60 13.47 5.49
N PRO A 19 -24.36 12.37 5.53
CA PRO A 19 -25.81 12.41 5.31
C PRO A 19 -26.58 13.32 6.29
N GLU A 20 -25.99 13.60 7.45
CA GLU A 20 -26.54 14.49 8.48
C GLU A 20 -26.14 15.97 8.26
N LYS A 21 -25.43 16.27 7.16
CA LYS A 21 -24.92 17.59 6.76
C LYS A 21 -23.81 18.15 7.65
N ARG A 22 -23.17 17.33 8.47
CA ARG A 22 -21.97 17.68 9.24
C ARG A 22 -20.74 17.69 8.35
N GLU A 23 -19.76 18.50 8.71
CA GLU A 23 -18.48 18.55 8.02
C GLU A 23 -17.62 17.35 8.42
N ALA A 24 -17.17 16.58 7.42
CA ALA A 24 -16.35 15.40 7.61
C ALA A 24 -15.20 15.38 6.60
N PHE A 25 -14.22 14.54 6.87
CA PHE A 25 -13.08 14.30 5.99
C PHE A 25 -13.09 12.85 5.54
N GLN A 26 -13.14 12.65 4.22
CA GLN A 26 -12.87 11.36 3.61
C GLN A 26 -11.36 11.20 3.44
N ILE A 27 -10.81 10.15 4.05
CA ILE A 27 -9.39 9.82 4.05
C ILE A 27 -9.23 8.44 3.44
N ASP A 28 -8.48 8.36 2.34
CA ASP A 28 -8.16 7.10 1.70
C ASP A 28 -6.73 6.68 2.07
N PHE A 29 -6.58 5.47 2.58
CA PHE A 29 -5.31 4.84 2.94
C PHE A 29 -4.94 3.74 1.94
N VAL A 30 -3.68 3.73 1.55
CA VAL A 30 -3.07 2.67 0.72
C VAL A 30 -1.97 1.97 1.51
N GLU A 31 -1.86 0.65 1.39
CA GLU A 31 -0.72 -0.10 1.88
C GLU A 31 0.36 -0.14 0.80
N VAL A 32 1.58 0.21 1.18
CA VAL A 32 2.75 0.13 0.32
C VAL A 32 3.31 -1.29 0.43
N ARG A 33 3.13 -2.10 -0.61
CA ARG A 33 3.60 -3.50 -0.67
C ARG A 33 4.73 -3.64 -1.66
N SER A 34 5.67 -4.54 -1.41
CA SER A 34 6.61 -4.98 -2.45
C SER A 34 5.90 -5.86 -3.48
N LYS A 35 6.16 -5.61 -4.75
CA LYS A 35 5.74 -6.51 -5.84
C LYS A 35 6.45 -7.85 -5.62
N PRO A 36 5.71 -8.98 -5.72
CA PRO A 36 6.36 -10.29 -5.67
C PRO A 36 7.38 -10.37 -6.82
N PRO A 37 8.55 -11.00 -6.60
CA PRO A 37 9.51 -11.20 -7.66
C PRO A 37 8.84 -11.98 -8.78
N MET A 38 8.90 -11.45 -10.01
CA MET A 38 8.43 -12.18 -11.18
C MET A 38 9.30 -13.43 -11.33
N VAL A 39 8.76 -14.58 -10.94
CA VAL A 39 9.40 -15.87 -11.19
C VAL A 39 9.21 -16.13 -12.67
N MET A 40 10.27 -15.91 -13.47
CA MET A 40 10.28 -16.39 -14.84
C MET A 40 10.23 -17.91 -14.78
N MET A 41 9.08 -18.48 -15.14
CA MET A 41 9.00 -19.91 -15.41
C MET A 41 9.91 -20.19 -16.61
N SER A 42 11.03 -20.86 -16.38
CA SER A 42 11.81 -21.46 -17.44
C SER A 42 10.92 -22.47 -18.15
N ASN A 43 10.81 -22.37 -19.47
CA ASN A 43 10.02 -23.30 -20.25
C ASN A 43 10.73 -24.68 -20.20
N PRO A 44 10.08 -25.74 -19.67
CA PRO A 44 10.72 -27.05 -19.51
C PRO A 44 11.11 -27.71 -20.83
N GLU A 45 10.60 -27.23 -21.97
CA GLU A 45 10.93 -27.73 -23.31
C GLU A 45 12.22 -27.16 -23.90
N VAL A 46 12.81 -26.14 -23.26
CA VAL A 46 13.99 -25.44 -23.76
C VAL A 46 15.24 -25.90 -22.99
N PRO A 47 16.35 -26.24 -23.67
CA PRO A 47 17.61 -26.60 -23.01
C PRO A 47 18.03 -25.58 -21.94
N GLU A 48 18.55 -26.06 -20.81
CA GLU A 48 18.88 -25.23 -19.63
C GLU A 48 19.77 -24.04 -19.97
N GLU A 49 20.71 -24.20 -20.90
CA GLU A 49 21.65 -23.15 -21.34
C GLU A 49 20.94 -21.99 -22.04
N ILE A 50 19.94 -22.30 -22.87
CA ILE A 50 19.12 -21.28 -23.55
C ILE A 50 18.18 -20.62 -22.53
N ASN A 51 17.62 -21.39 -21.60
CA ASN A 51 16.81 -20.86 -20.51
C ASN A 51 17.60 -19.87 -19.63
N GLN A 52 18.85 -20.20 -19.26
CA GLN A 52 19.70 -19.29 -18.48
C GLN A 52 20.03 -18.01 -19.25
N MET A 53 20.31 -18.12 -20.55
CA MET A 53 20.55 -16.96 -21.41
C MET A 53 19.32 -16.06 -21.52
N VAL A 54 18.13 -16.64 -21.73
CA VAL A 54 16.85 -15.91 -21.80
C VAL A 54 16.53 -15.21 -20.47
N VAL A 55 16.72 -15.89 -19.34
CA VAL A 55 16.53 -15.29 -18.01
C VAL A 55 17.50 -14.12 -17.78
N GLN A 56 18.76 -14.25 -18.20
CA GLN A 56 19.76 -13.20 -18.04
C GLN A 56 19.47 -11.98 -18.93
N VAL A 57 19.06 -12.21 -20.18
CA VAL A 57 18.62 -11.14 -21.09
C VAL A 57 17.37 -10.45 -20.53
N THR A 58 16.39 -11.20 -20.04
CA THR A 58 15.15 -10.57 -19.55
C THR A 58 15.39 -9.75 -18.27
N LYS A 59 16.33 -10.18 -17.40
CA LYS A 59 16.79 -9.38 -16.25
C LYS A 59 17.49 -8.09 -16.65
N SER A 60 18.35 -8.12 -17.68
CA SER A 60 19.05 -6.91 -18.13
C SER A 60 18.09 -5.90 -18.75
N PHE A 61 17.06 -6.34 -19.47
CA PHE A 61 16.02 -5.48 -20.02
C PHE A 61 15.09 -4.90 -18.94
N GLN A 62 14.75 -5.67 -17.90
CA GLN A 62 13.95 -5.16 -16.77
C GLN A 62 14.66 -4.05 -16.00
N GLY A 63 16.00 -4.08 -15.89
CA GLY A 63 16.77 -3.04 -15.22
C GLY A 63 16.84 -1.70 -15.96
N MET A 64 16.50 -1.67 -17.25
CA MET A 64 16.67 -0.50 -18.13
C MET A 64 15.36 0.24 -18.46
N MET A 65 14.19 -0.29 -18.08
CA MET A 65 12.90 0.36 -18.36
C MET A 65 12.57 1.46 -17.32
N PRO A 66 12.43 2.74 -17.71
CA PRO A 66 12.00 3.79 -16.80
C PRO A 66 10.59 3.48 -16.25
N GLY A 67 10.41 3.56 -14.93
CA GLY A 67 9.14 3.25 -14.25
C GLY A 67 8.98 1.82 -13.73
N THR A 68 9.91 0.91 -14.03
CA THR A 68 9.94 -0.46 -13.45
C THR A 68 10.69 -0.54 -12.11
N GLN A 69 11.40 0.52 -11.72
CA GLN A 69 12.20 0.58 -10.49
C GLN A 69 11.36 0.63 -9.21
N GLU A 70 10.08 1.02 -9.28
CA GLU A 70 9.20 0.91 -8.13
C GLU A 70 8.80 -0.57 -7.94
N ASN A 71 9.68 -1.26 -7.22
CA ASN A 71 9.46 -2.57 -6.61
C ASN A 71 8.30 -2.58 -5.63
N THR A 72 7.61 -1.44 -5.45
CA THR A 72 6.44 -1.30 -4.60
C THR A 72 5.19 -0.99 -5.41
N TYR A 73 4.04 -1.43 -4.93
CA TYR A 73 2.73 -1.02 -5.43
C TYR A 73 1.86 -0.57 -4.26
N GLU A 74 0.93 0.32 -4.55
CA GLU A 74 0.00 0.87 -3.57
C GLU A 74 -1.34 0.17 -3.69
N GLN A 75 -1.72 -0.56 -2.65
CA GLN A 75 -2.99 -1.26 -2.58
C GLN A 75 -3.93 -0.49 -1.66
N ARG A 76 -5.07 -0.01 -2.18
CA ARG A 76 -6.12 0.58 -1.32
C ARG A 76 -6.48 -0.38 -0.19
N LYS A 77 -6.46 0.12 1.05
CA LYS A 77 -6.75 -0.68 2.24
C LYS A 77 -7.94 -0.22 3.05
N LEU A 78 -8.10 1.08 3.23
CA LEU A 78 -9.13 1.61 4.10
C LEU A 78 -9.55 2.98 3.59
N THR A 79 -10.84 3.25 3.62
CA THR A 79 -11.39 4.59 3.47
C THR A 79 -12.16 4.89 4.73
N MET A 80 -11.84 6.00 5.39
CA MET A 80 -12.55 6.47 6.57
C MET A 80 -13.20 7.81 6.26
N ILE A 81 -14.44 7.99 6.71
CA ILE A 81 -15.12 9.28 6.68
C ILE A 81 -15.36 9.64 8.13
N LEU A 82 -14.66 10.66 8.60
CA LEU A 82 -14.64 11.04 10.01
C LEU A 82 -14.84 12.54 10.15
N THR A 83 -15.62 12.95 11.13
CA THR A 83 -15.71 14.34 11.57
C THR A 83 -14.38 14.80 12.18
N GLY A 84 -14.22 16.11 12.36
CA GLY A 84 -13.04 16.66 13.04
C GLY A 84 -12.85 16.09 14.44
N GLU A 85 -13.95 15.98 15.21
CA GLU A 85 -13.94 15.43 16.58
C GLU A 85 -13.50 13.96 16.61
N GLU A 86 -13.98 13.15 15.68
CA GLU A 86 -13.60 11.73 15.58
C GLU A 86 -12.13 11.57 15.18
N LEU A 87 -11.61 12.42 14.28
CA LEU A 87 -10.19 12.42 13.93
C LEU A 87 -9.29 12.76 15.11
N GLU A 88 -9.69 13.77 15.89
CA GLU A 88 -8.99 14.13 17.12
C GLU A 88 -9.02 12.99 18.14
N SER A 89 -10.16 12.30 18.27
CA SER A 89 -10.30 11.13 19.16
C SER A 89 -9.38 9.97 18.79
N LEU A 90 -9.10 9.80 17.50
CA LEU A 90 -8.16 8.80 16.98
C LEU A 90 -6.72 9.32 16.93
N ASN A 91 -6.49 10.58 17.36
CA ASN A 91 -5.21 11.29 17.25
C ASN A 91 -4.62 11.22 15.83
N LEU A 92 -5.50 11.28 14.82
CA LEU A 92 -5.13 11.26 13.41
C LEU A 92 -5.05 12.69 12.88
N LYS A 93 -3.92 13.04 12.28
CA LYS A 93 -3.72 14.32 11.58
C LYS A 93 -3.40 14.03 10.13
N PRO A 94 -4.37 13.57 9.32
CA PRO A 94 -4.08 13.01 8.01
C PRO A 94 -3.65 14.10 7.02
N TYR A 95 -2.41 14.00 6.55
CA TYR A 95 -1.88 14.78 5.44
C TYR A 95 -1.54 13.86 4.25
N PRO A 96 -1.69 14.32 2.99
CA PRO A 96 -1.28 13.54 1.83
C PRO A 96 0.16 13.03 1.95
N ASN A 97 0.37 11.77 1.57
CA ASN A 97 1.65 11.04 1.65
C ASN A 97 2.18 10.76 3.07
N GLN A 98 1.46 11.13 4.12
CA GLN A 98 1.85 10.78 5.48
C GLN A 98 1.71 9.28 5.74
N LEU A 99 2.60 8.74 6.56
CA LEU A 99 2.67 7.32 6.88
C LEU A 99 2.11 7.04 8.27
N TYR A 100 1.38 5.94 8.37
CA TYR A 100 0.81 5.44 9.61
C TYR A 100 1.08 3.93 9.74
N GLU A 101 1.28 3.46 10.96
CA GLU A 101 1.18 2.04 11.31
C GLU A 101 -0.24 1.78 11.82
N LEU A 102 -0.97 0.92 11.12
CA LEU A 102 -2.21 0.34 11.60
C LEU A 102 -1.90 -0.98 12.29
N VAL A 103 -2.20 -1.07 13.58
CA VAL A 103 -2.13 -2.30 14.35
C VAL A 103 -3.54 -2.84 14.52
N ILE A 104 -3.78 -4.04 13.99
CA ILE A 104 -5.04 -4.77 14.16
C ILE A 104 -4.80 -5.82 15.23
N SER A 105 -5.45 -5.67 16.37
CA SER A 105 -5.34 -6.60 17.49
C SER A 105 -6.68 -6.72 18.20
N ASN A 106 -7.06 -7.91 18.70
CA ASN A 106 -8.23 -8.14 19.57
C ASN A 106 -9.37 -7.08 19.54
N LYS A 107 -10.10 -6.99 18.43
CA LYS A 107 -11.25 -6.07 18.25
C LYS A 107 -10.92 -4.57 18.32
N SER A 108 -9.64 -4.19 18.23
CA SER A 108 -9.15 -2.81 18.13
C SER A 108 -8.45 -2.56 16.79
N LEU A 109 -8.53 -1.30 16.37
CA LEU A 109 -7.74 -0.73 15.28
C LEU A 109 -6.97 0.44 15.86
N ASP A 110 -5.66 0.29 16.02
CA ASP A 110 -4.80 1.29 16.61
C ASP A 110 -3.97 1.95 15.51
N PHE A 111 -4.04 3.28 15.42
CA PHE A 111 -3.28 4.07 14.46
C PHE A 111 -2.13 4.77 15.16
N LYS A 112 -0.93 4.62 14.61
CA LYS A 112 0.27 5.33 15.07
C LYS A 112 0.91 6.04 13.90
N GLN A 113 1.18 7.33 14.05
CA GLN A 113 1.95 8.07 13.04
C GLN A 113 3.39 7.53 13.01
N LEU A 114 3.93 7.33 11.80
CA LEU A 114 5.32 6.93 11.56
C LEU A 114 6.21 8.13 11.22
#